data_AF-A0A3B0KIC3-F1
#
_entry.id   AF-A0A3B0KIC3-F1
#
_cell.length_a   1.000
_cell.length_b   1.000
_cell.length_c   1.000
_cell.angle_alpha   90.00
_cell.angle_beta   90.00
_cell.angle_gamma   90.00
#
_symmetry.space_group_name_H-M   'P 1'
#
loop_
_entity.id
_entity.type
_entity.pdbx_description
1 polymer ?
#
loop_
_entity_poly.entity_id
_entity_poly.type
_entity_poly.pdbx_seq_one_letter_code
_entity_poly.pdbx_strand_id
1 'polypeptide(L)' 'MAEIIGRAVVVTGSADDLELGANDQSLIDGNSGERIACGIIARSAGIMKNFRICSCDGVSLWDERNRPLAGKERSQKL' A
#
# COMPACT_ATOMS: atom_id res chain seq x y z
N MET A 1 -18.89 14.40 -9.85
CA MET A 1 -18.02 13.20 -9.77
C MET A 1 -17.09 13.41 -8.58
N ALA A 2 -16.97 12.44 -7.66
CA ALA A 2 -16.17 12.62 -6.45
C ALA A 2 -14.69 12.36 -6.74
N GLU A 3 -13.84 13.33 -6.42
CA GLU A 3 -12.39 13.18 -6.49
C GLU A 3 -11.88 12.41 -5.26
N ILE A 4 -11.06 11.38 -5.52
CA ILE A 4 -10.51 10.49 -4.49
C ILE A 4 -9.00 10.64 -4.30
N ILE A 5 -8.31 11.42 -5.15
CA ILE A 5 -6.88 11.68 -4.99
C ILE A 5 -6.64 12.40 -3.66
N GLY A 6 -5.63 11.96 -2.91
CA GLY A 6 -5.32 12.48 -1.57
C GLY A 6 -6.16 11.90 -0.44
N ARG A 7 -7.17 11.05 -0.72
CA ARG A 7 -7.83 10.23 0.29
C ARG A 7 -7.00 8.98 0.60
N ALA A 8 -7.41 8.22 1.62
CA ALA A 8 -6.79 6.94 1.96
C ALA A 8 -7.59 5.75 1.41
N VAL A 9 -6.88 4.71 0.98
CA VAL A 9 -7.38 3.33 0.91
C VAL A 9 -6.99 2.64 2.19
N VAL A 10 -7.89 1.82 2.73
CA VAL A 10 -7.70 1.09 3.97
C VAL A 10 -8.08 -0.37 3.74
N VAL A 11 -7.26 -1.28 4.27
CA VAL A 11 -7.57 -2.71 4.33
C VAL A 11 -7.90 -3.05 5.77
N THR A 12 -9.03 -3.71 5.95
CA THR A 12 -9.58 -4.14 7.24
C THR A 12 -9.28 -5.62 7.49
N GLY A 13 -9.28 -6.01 8.77
CA GLY A 13 -8.85 -7.35 9.21
C GLY A 13 -9.88 -8.45 9.01
N SER A 14 -11.14 -8.11 8.75
CA SER A 14 -12.23 -9.04 8.50
C SER A 14 -12.97 -8.68 7.21
N ALA A 15 -13.70 -9.66 6.69
CA ALA A 15 -14.54 -9.46 5.52
C ALA A 15 -15.71 -8.53 5.86
N ASP A 16 -16.02 -7.63 4.93
CA ASP A 16 -17.21 -6.77 4.99
C ASP A 16 -18.46 -7.63 4.85
N ASP A 17 -19.43 -7.42 5.73
CA ASP A 17 -20.69 -8.16 5.76
C ASP A 17 -21.77 -7.59 4.82
N LEU A 18 -21.50 -6.48 4.14
CA LEU A 18 -22.35 -5.86 3.12
C LEU A 18 -23.79 -5.64 3.61
N GLU A 19 -23.91 -5.07 4.81
CA GLU A 19 -25.20 -4.75 5.45
C GLU A 19 -26.00 -5.98 5.94
N LEU A 20 -25.40 -7.19 5.90
CA LEU A 20 -26.07 -8.44 6.29
C LEU A 20 -25.91 -8.78 7.79
N GLY A 21 -25.19 -7.95 8.55
CA GLY A 21 -24.89 -8.17 9.98
C GLY A 21 -26.02 -7.83 10.95
N ALA A 22 -27.13 -7.24 10.46
CA ALA A 22 -28.31 -6.85 11.25
C ALA A 22 -28.00 -5.96 12.47
N ASN A 23 -27.02 -5.08 12.35
CA ASN A 23 -26.64 -4.09 13.36
C ASN A 23 -26.21 -2.78 12.70
N ASP A 24 -26.17 -1.69 13.47
CA ASP A 24 -25.87 -0.36 12.93
C ASP A 24 -24.46 -0.25 12.34
N GLN A 25 -23.48 -1.00 12.85
CA GLN A 25 -22.10 -0.98 12.32
C GLN A 25 -22.00 -1.59 10.93
N SER A 26 -22.83 -2.59 10.63
CA SER A 26 -22.94 -3.19 9.30
C SER A 26 -23.26 -2.14 8.22
N LEU A 27 -24.06 -1.12 8.55
CA LEU A 27 -24.39 0.00 7.65
C LEU A 27 -23.31 1.09 7.58
N ILE A 28 -22.35 1.09 8.51
CA ILE A 28 -21.34 2.15 8.64
C ILE A 28 -19.99 1.68 8.08
N ASP A 29 -19.52 0.50 8.47
CA ASP A 29 -18.20 -0.04 8.14
C ASP A 29 -18.19 -1.53 7.75
N GLY A 30 -19.38 -2.13 7.60
CA GLY A 30 -19.53 -3.52 7.19
C GLY A 30 -19.03 -4.53 8.22
N ASN A 31 -18.90 -4.15 9.49
CA ASN A 31 -18.31 -4.98 10.55
C ASN A 31 -16.93 -5.55 10.18
N SER A 32 -16.18 -4.82 9.37
CA SER A 32 -14.92 -5.31 8.79
C SER A 32 -13.75 -5.34 9.79
N GLY A 33 -13.96 -4.87 11.02
CA GLY A 33 -12.97 -4.93 12.11
C GLY A 33 -11.83 -3.90 11.97
N GLU A 34 -10.68 -4.21 12.58
CA GLU A 34 -9.56 -3.27 12.66
C GLU A 34 -8.92 -2.96 11.30
N ARG A 35 -8.36 -1.76 11.16
CA ARG A 35 -7.67 -1.30 9.95
C ARG A 35 -6.21 -1.75 9.98
N ILE A 36 -5.90 -2.85 9.31
CA ILE A 36 -4.59 -3.51 9.36
C ILE A 36 -3.55 -2.88 8.42
N ALA A 37 -3.98 -2.15 7.39
CA ALA A 37 -3.09 -1.42 6.49
C ALA A 37 -3.80 -0.21 5.88
N CYS A 38 -3.02 0.81 5.47
CA CYS A 38 -3.54 1.97 4.76
C CYS A 38 -2.52 2.54 3.78
N GLY A 39 -3.00 3.32 2.80
CA GLY A 39 -2.16 4.03 1.84
C GLY A 39 -2.89 5.22 1.23
N ILE A 40 -2.13 6.24 0.80
CA ILE A 40 -2.69 7.43 0.16
C ILE A 40 -2.94 7.14 -1.32
N ILE A 41 -4.12 7.53 -1.84
CA ILE A 41 -4.42 7.47 -3.27
C ILE A 41 -3.64 8.56 -3.99
N ALA A 42 -2.54 8.17 -4.62
CA ALA A 42 -1.68 9.03 -5.41
C ALA A 42 -1.92 8.86 -6.92
N ARG A 43 -1.65 9.91 -7.69
CA ARG A 43 -1.62 9.81 -9.16
C ARG A 43 -0.41 8.96 -9.57
N SER A 44 -0.66 7.97 -10.42
CA SER A 44 0.40 7.20 -11.07
C SER A 44 0.64 7.69 -12.50
N ALA A 45 1.84 7.49 -13.02
CA ALA A 45 2.21 7.87 -14.39
C ALA A 45 1.40 7.11 -15.47
N GLY A 46 0.75 6.01 -15.11
CA GLY A 46 0.02 5.14 -16.03
C GLY A 46 0.90 4.07 -16.68
N ILE A 47 0.27 3.15 -17.41
CA ILE A 47 0.94 2.00 -18.02
C ILE A 47 2.02 2.49 -19.00
N MET A 48 3.24 1.94 -18.88
CA MET A 48 4.39 2.17 -19.77
C MET A 48 4.92 3.61 -19.86
N LYS A 49 4.54 4.51 -18.93
CA LYS A 49 5.10 5.89 -18.89
C LYS A 49 6.24 6.08 -17.89
N ASN A 50 6.50 5.10 -17.03
CA ASN A 50 7.61 5.14 -16.09
C ASN A 50 8.21 3.73 -15.89
N PHE A 51 9.38 3.48 -16.47
CA PHE A 51 10.04 2.17 -16.45
C PHE A 51 10.94 1.94 -15.23
N ARG A 52 10.99 2.88 -14.27
CA ARG A 52 11.83 2.76 -13.07
C ARG A 52 11.00 2.85 -11.79
N ILE A 53 11.14 1.81 -10.96
CA ILE A 53 10.64 1.75 -9.58
C ILE A 53 11.88 1.76 -8.70
N CYS A 54 11.98 2.75 -7.81
CA CYS A 54 13.11 2.91 -6.89
C CYS A 54 12.63 2.91 -5.43
N SER A 55 13.49 2.39 -4.56
CA SER A 55 13.42 2.65 -3.13
C SER A 55 13.96 4.06 -2.85
N CYS A 56 13.53 4.65 -1.74
CA CYS A 56 13.94 5.99 -1.31
C CYS A 56 15.45 6.10 -1.00
N ASP A 57 16.20 4.98 -0.98
CA ASP A 57 17.66 4.94 -0.81
C ASP A 57 18.43 4.94 -2.15
N GLY A 58 17.73 5.19 -3.27
CA GLY A 58 18.32 5.35 -4.60
C GLY A 58 18.68 4.02 -5.28
N VAL A 59 18.36 2.88 -4.67
CA VAL A 59 18.49 1.55 -5.26
C VAL A 59 17.19 1.22 -5.98
N SER A 60 17.27 0.81 -7.24
CA SER A 60 16.07 0.29 -7.92
C SER A 60 15.76 -1.11 -7.43
N LEU A 61 14.48 -1.50 -7.38
CA LEU A 61 14.08 -2.89 -7.05
C LEU A 61 14.73 -3.92 -8.00
N TRP A 62 15.17 -3.48 -9.18
CA TRP A 62 15.92 -4.29 -10.14
C TRP A 62 17.38 -4.50 -9.73
N ASP A 63 17.99 -3.55 -9.02
CA ASP A 63 19.33 -3.67 -8.44
C ASP A 63 19.35 -4.58 -7.20
N GLU A 64 18.22 -4.71 -6.49
CA GLU A 64 18.10 -5.58 -5.31
C GLU A 64 18.35 -7.06 -5.62
N ARG A 65 18.10 -7.49 -6.87
CA ARG A 65 18.39 -8.87 -7.32
C ARG A 65 19.89 -9.20 -7.23
N ASN A 66 20.76 -8.20 -7.34
CA ASN A 66 22.22 -8.38 -7.26
C ASN A 66 22.86 -7.75 -6.01
N ARG A 67 22.12 -6.94 -5.25
CA ARG A 67 22.59 -6.29 -4.02
C ARG A 67 21.54 -6.41 -2.91
N PRO A 68 21.76 -7.26 -1.89
CA PRO A 68 20.77 -7.45 -0.84
C PRO A 68 20.50 -6.15 -0.06
N LEU A 69 19.22 -5.83 0.15
CA LEU A 69 18.75 -4.63 0.88
C LEU A 69 19.23 -4.56 2.33
N ALA A 70 19.41 -5.71 2.98
CA ALA A 70 19.88 -5.85 4.36
C ALA A 70 20.86 -7.01 4.48
N GLY A 71 21.90 -6.86 5.30
CA GLY A 71 22.95 -7.85 5.50
C GLY A 71 24.32 -7.22 5.74
N LYS A 72 25.26 -8.00 6.30
CA LYS A 72 26.63 -7.54 6.62
C LYS A 72 27.37 -6.95 5.42
N GLU A 73 27.03 -7.39 4.22
CA GLU A 73 27.59 -6.97 2.93
C GLU A 73 27.41 -5.47 2.63
N ARG A 74 26.40 -4.78 3.20
CA ARG A 74 26.26 -3.31 3.06
C ARG A 74 27.19 -2.53 3.99
N SER A 75 27.67 -3.14 5.07
CA SER A 75 28.40 -2.44 6.15
C SER A 75 29.89 -2.20 5.86
N GLN A 76 30.42 -2.68 4.73
CA GLN A 76 31.81 -2.45 4.36
C GLN A 76 31.89 -1.61 3.09
N LYS A 77 31.91 -0.29 3.26
CA LYS A 77 32.63 0.66 2.40
C LYS A 77 32.60 2.03 3.07
N LEU A 78 33.58 2.24 3.96
CA LEU A 78 34.27 3.53 4.07
C LEU A 78 35.59 3.35 3.32
#